data_AF-A0A379C943-F1
#
_entry.id   AF-A0A379C943-F1
#
_cell.length_a   1.000
_cell.length_b   1.000
_cell.length_c   1.000
_cell.angle_alpha   90.00
_cell.angle_beta   90.00
_cell.angle_gamma   90.00
#
_symmetry.space_group_name_H-M   'P 1'
#
loop_
_entity.id
_entity.type
_entity.pdbx_description
1 polymer ?
#
loop_
_entity_poly.entity_id
_entity_poly.type
_entity_poly.pdbx_seq_one_letter_code
_entity_poly.pdbx_strand_id
1 'polypeptide(L)'
;MFNHRGVILFFTGIFSIPFLYAQPYQFSIEMVDKTGKSTQIELDENALLQRPTLLSKIMITTLNLNDEKKLQSIYPLYQQLKQQDDVLLLWSDAMLAKSQGDIEQGIALYEKLLQKQPNLSPAKLQLALLFVEQNNQKQAQDLFKQVQISERSDYQRIAQFYLNSDEPKKWHYDFSLSYLNEKNINQVVPKGTKIEHLKTIQAPENAQGFSYSGRIAKDLVKKPYFVDLALTTSGKYFWNNHKYDELNLNFSSTIGRRYQKTKWQITPFVEQFFYAGGEDKNTHLKPNYFGYGSQFKADYYFTKSLSLSSFVHYEQQKYNKEKQFNSDIYQVGLSVGYQLPDFYFNLGTNYKIKESDTEHNSFDQLQINTNLVKAFKFGLVSRVYLSYLDRHYDKARSQSKSVFIPSFYRKPQKDKEYTASLTLWHNNLNFKGITPKLTFEYKKLHSNNLFKNHSKKQVYLTLSKYF
;
A
#
# COMPACT_ATOMS: atom_id res chain seq x y z
N MET A 1 -0.95 -17.08 37.44
CA MET A 1 0.04 -16.00 37.59
C MET A 1 0.38 -15.45 36.21
N PHE A 2 -0.35 -14.43 35.77
CA PHE A 2 -0.11 -13.75 34.49
C PHE A 2 0.91 -12.63 34.73
N ASN A 3 2.05 -12.71 34.05
CA ASN A 3 3.10 -11.70 34.18
C ASN A 3 2.99 -10.73 33.00
N HIS A 4 2.38 -9.56 33.24
CA HIS A 4 2.31 -8.46 32.29
C HIS A 4 3.67 -7.73 32.21
N ARG A 5 4.25 -7.67 31.01
CA ARG A 5 5.26 -6.67 30.66
C ARG A 5 4.76 -5.87 29.46
N GLY A 6 4.16 -4.72 29.75
CA GLY A 6 3.85 -3.70 28.75
C GLY A 6 5.11 -2.93 28.37
N VAL A 7 5.29 -2.70 27.08
CA VAL A 7 6.32 -1.80 26.54
C VAL A 7 5.58 -0.62 25.91
N ILE A 8 5.77 0.57 26.49
CA ILE A 8 5.29 1.86 25.99
C ILE A 8 6.48 2.55 25.31
N LEU A 9 6.35 2.95 24.05
CA LEU A 9 7.33 3.77 23.34
C LEU A 9 6.66 5.08 22.91
N PHE A 10 7.12 6.19 23.49
CA PHE A 10 6.78 7.56 23.07
C PHE A 10 7.80 8.02 22.02
N PHE A 11 7.32 8.60 20.92
CA PHE A 11 8.14 9.42 20.01
C PHE A 11 7.55 10.83 20.01
N THR A 12 8.26 11.79 20.60
CA THR A 12 8.01 13.22 20.48
C THR A 12 9.10 13.82 19.60
N GLY A 13 8.69 14.47 18.51
CA GLY A 13 9.59 15.21 17.62
C GLY A 13 8.84 16.41 17.06
N ILE A 14 9.08 17.57 17.67
CA ILE A 14 8.55 18.87 17.24
C ILE A 14 9.53 19.42 16.19
N PHE A 15 9.05 19.66 14.97
CA PHE A 15 9.79 20.44 13.96
C PHE A 15 9.13 21.81 13.81
N SER A 16 9.85 22.85 14.21
CA SER A 16 9.47 24.25 14.05
C SER A 16 9.79 24.73 12.62
N ILE A 17 8.85 25.42 11.98
CA ILE A 17 9.02 26.03 10.65
C ILE A 17 9.24 27.54 10.84
N PRO A 18 10.24 28.18 10.19
CA PRO A 18 10.45 29.63 10.29
C PRO A 18 9.44 30.40 9.42
N PHE A 19 8.90 31.49 9.98
CA PHE A 19 8.08 32.49 9.29
C PHE A 19 8.93 33.26 8.27
N LEU A 20 8.51 33.29 7.01
CA LEU A 20 9.03 34.18 5.95
C LEU A 20 8.19 35.46 5.92
N TYR A 21 8.85 36.61 6.02
CA TYR A 21 8.25 37.93 5.82
C TYR A 21 7.76 38.10 4.38
N ALA A 22 6.52 38.53 4.19
CA ALA A 22 5.93 38.78 2.87
C ALA A 22 6.43 40.12 2.28
N GLN A 23 6.99 40.06 1.07
CA GLN A 23 7.21 41.23 0.21
C GLN A 23 5.85 41.68 -0.39
N PRO A 24 5.64 42.99 -0.67
CA PRO A 24 4.41 43.46 -1.32
C PRO A 24 4.23 42.81 -2.69
N TYR A 25 3.03 42.30 -2.97
CA TYR A 25 2.74 41.53 -4.17
C TYR A 25 2.54 42.48 -5.36
N GLN A 26 3.41 42.41 -6.38
CA GLN A 26 3.21 43.14 -7.63
C GLN A 26 2.28 42.35 -8.56
N PHE A 27 1.23 42.99 -9.08
CA PHE A 27 0.31 42.36 -10.03
C PHE A 27 0.73 42.70 -11.45
N SER A 28 1.21 41.71 -12.21
CA SER A 28 1.41 41.86 -13.65
C SER A 28 0.14 41.46 -14.41
N ILE A 29 -0.37 42.37 -15.23
CA ILE A 29 -1.49 42.11 -16.14
C ILE A 29 -0.95 42.16 -17.57
N GLU A 30 -1.11 41.05 -18.28
CA GLU A 30 -0.78 40.99 -19.70
C GLU A 30 -2.00 41.44 -20.52
N MET A 31 -1.88 42.59 -21.19
CA MET A 31 -2.88 43.08 -22.12
C MET A 31 -2.46 42.77 -23.55
N VAL A 32 -3.28 42.02 -24.28
CA VAL A 32 -3.04 41.71 -25.69
C VAL A 32 -3.92 42.63 -26.54
N ASP A 33 -3.31 43.42 -27.41
CA ASP A 33 -4.04 44.30 -28.31
C ASP A 33 -4.67 43.54 -29.49
N LYS A 34 -5.48 44.24 -30.30
CA LYS A 34 -6.16 43.66 -31.48
C LYS A 34 -5.20 43.14 -32.55
N THR A 35 -3.90 43.41 -32.44
CA THR A 35 -2.84 42.93 -33.34
C THR A 35 -2.05 41.75 -32.76
N GLY A 36 -2.41 41.28 -31.57
CA GLY A 36 -1.75 40.15 -30.89
C GLY A 36 -0.50 40.56 -30.10
N LYS A 37 -0.25 41.85 -29.92
CA LYS A 37 0.92 42.35 -29.19
C LYS A 37 0.61 42.40 -27.69
N SER A 38 1.40 41.71 -26.87
CA SER A 38 1.21 41.69 -25.42
C SER A 38 2.02 42.77 -24.72
N THR A 39 1.38 43.49 -23.80
CA THR A 39 1.97 44.52 -22.96
C THR A 39 1.73 44.15 -21.51
N GLN A 40 2.79 43.97 -20.74
CA GLN A 40 2.69 43.75 -19.30
C GLN A 40 2.61 45.07 -18.56
N ILE A 41 1.55 45.24 -17.78
CA ILE A 41 1.35 46.39 -16.89
C ILE A 41 1.52 45.88 -15.46
N GLU A 42 2.51 46.41 -14.75
CA GLU A 42 2.63 46.23 -13.30
C GLU A 42 1.70 47.23 -12.60
N LEU A 43 0.81 46.71 -11.77
CA LEU A 43 -0.07 47.50 -10.91
C LEU A 43 0.24 47.17 -9.46
N ASP A 44 0.31 48.21 -8.63
CA ASP A 44 0.35 48.08 -7.18
C ASP A 44 -1.08 47.96 -6.61
N GLU A 45 -1.16 47.64 -5.32
CA GLU A 45 -2.43 47.44 -4.61
C GLU A 45 -3.33 48.69 -4.64
N ASN A 46 -2.73 49.88 -4.49
CA ASN A 46 -3.45 51.15 -4.51
C ASN A 46 -4.05 51.46 -5.89
N ALA A 47 -3.31 51.20 -6.97
CA ALA A 47 -3.78 51.39 -8.33
C ALA A 47 -4.94 50.43 -8.68
N LEU A 48 -4.98 49.23 -8.08
CA LEU A 48 -6.10 48.30 -8.24
C LEU A 48 -7.33 48.75 -7.46
N LEU A 49 -7.18 49.26 -6.24
CA LEU A 49 -8.28 49.80 -5.43
C LEU A 49 -8.95 51.02 -6.09
N GLN A 50 -8.19 51.85 -6.79
CA GLN A 50 -8.73 52.95 -7.59
C GLN A 50 -9.41 52.50 -8.90
N ARG A 51 -9.35 51.20 -9.24
CA ARG A 51 -9.99 50.62 -10.44
C ARG A 51 -10.92 49.45 -10.08
N PRO A 52 -12.05 49.70 -9.38
CA PRO A 52 -12.95 48.64 -8.90
C PRO A 52 -13.43 47.67 -9.97
N THR A 53 -13.70 48.17 -11.19
CA THR A 53 -14.13 47.34 -12.33
C THR A 53 -13.03 46.38 -12.80
N LEU A 54 -11.76 46.82 -12.78
CA LEU A 54 -10.63 45.97 -13.13
C LEU A 54 -10.41 44.89 -12.06
N LEU A 55 -10.44 45.28 -10.79
CA LEU A 55 -10.30 44.34 -9.67
C LEU A 55 -11.42 43.29 -9.69
N SER A 56 -12.66 43.66 -9.99
CA SER A 56 -13.78 42.74 -10.16
C SER A 56 -13.57 41.75 -11.31
N LYS A 57 -13.06 42.21 -12.47
CA LYS A 57 -12.72 41.32 -13.60
C LYS A 57 -11.60 40.33 -13.27
N ILE A 58 -10.58 40.80 -12.55
CA ILE A 58 -9.49 39.93 -12.06
C ILE A 58 -10.07 38.87 -11.10
N MET A 59 -10.96 39.28 -10.20
CA MET A 59 -11.64 38.38 -9.26
C MET A 59 -12.41 37.28 -9.99
N ILE A 60 -13.28 37.65 -10.93
CA ILE A 60 -14.06 36.71 -11.75
C ILE A 60 -13.16 35.74 -12.51
N THR A 61 -12.06 36.23 -13.08
CA THR A 61 -11.12 35.40 -13.85
C THR A 61 -10.41 34.40 -12.94
N THR A 62 -9.91 34.85 -11.78
CA THR A 62 -9.24 34.01 -10.78
C THR A 62 -10.15 32.90 -10.27
N LEU A 63 -11.40 33.22 -9.93
CA LEU A 63 -12.40 32.25 -9.48
C LEU A 63 -12.74 31.22 -10.58
N ASN A 64 -12.91 31.66 -11.82
CA ASN A 64 -13.15 30.76 -12.96
C ASN A 64 -11.97 29.83 -13.27
N LEU A 65 -10.74 30.29 -13.04
CA LEU A 65 -9.53 29.48 -13.24
C LEU A 65 -9.22 28.58 -12.03
N ASN A 66 -9.96 28.72 -10.93
CA ASN A 66 -9.67 28.08 -9.65
C ASN A 66 -8.19 28.31 -9.22
N ASP A 67 -7.69 29.53 -9.41
CA ASP A 67 -6.33 29.92 -9.00
C ASP A 67 -6.31 30.35 -7.52
N GLU A 68 -6.09 29.36 -6.65
CA GLU A 68 -6.10 29.54 -5.19
C GLU A 68 -5.01 30.50 -4.70
N LYS A 69 -3.85 30.50 -5.34
CA LYS A 69 -2.73 31.38 -4.96
C LYS A 69 -3.05 32.83 -5.28
N LYS A 70 -3.55 33.09 -6.49
CA LYS A 70 -3.93 34.44 -6.89
C LYS A 70 -5.12 34.95 -6.08
N LEU A 71 -6.07 34.08 -5.74
CA LEU A 71 -7.22 34.42 -4.89
C LEU A 71 -6.78 34.94 -3.52
N GLN A 72 -5.82 34.26 -2.87
CA GLN A 72 -5.28 34.69 -1.57
C GLN A 72 -4.69 36.11 -1.61
N SER A 73 -4.10 36.52 -2.74
CA SER A 73 -3.53 37.85 -2.90
C SER A 73 -4.59 38.93 -3.21
N ILE A 74 -5.58 38.64 -4.06
CA ILE A 74 -6.54 39.66 -4.52
C ILE A 74 -7.77 39.81 -3.64
N TYR A 75 -8.15 38.77 -2.90
CA TYR A 75 -9.39 38.76 -2.13
C TYR A 75 -9.44 39.84 -1.04
N PRO A 76 -8.36 40.07 -0.25
CA PRO A 76 -8.34 41.15 0.74
C PRO A 76 -8.50 42.54 0.13
N LEU A 77 -7.99 42.76 -1.08
CA LEU A 77 -8.15 44.03 -1.80
C LEU A 77 -9.60 44.21 -2.27
N TYR A 78 -10.22 43.16 -2.79
CA TYR A 78 -11.61 43.19 -3.23
C TYR A 78 -12.57 43.53 -2.08
N GLN A 79 -12.29 43.03 -0.87
CA GLN A 79 -13.05 43.32 0.35
C GLN A 79 -12.96 44.78 0.83
N GLN A 80 -12.07 45.61 0.26
CA GLN A 80 -11.97 47.04 0.58
C GLN A 80 -12.85 47.92 -0.33
N LEU A 81 -13.43 47.35 -1.39
CA LEU A 81 -14.30 48.09 -2.29
C LEU A 81 -15.59 48.51 -1.57
N LYS A 82 -16.08 49.74 -1.84
CA LYS A 82 -17.34 50.25 -1.25
C LYS A 82 -18.58 49.50 -1.74
N GLN A 83 -18.54 48.97 -2.96
CA GLN A 83 -19.59 48.16 -3.55
C GLN A 83 -19.00 46.80 -3.87
N GLN A 84 -19.48 45.77 -3.19
CA GLN A 84 -19.01 44.40 -3.29
C GLN A 84 -20.11 43.52 -3.85
N ASP A 85 -19.74 42.52 -4.64
CA ASP A 85 -20.66 41.51 -5.11
C ASP A 85 -20.64 40.32 -4.13
N ASP A 86 -21.76 40.13 -3.42
CA ASP A 86 -21.95 39.03 -2.47
C ASP A 86 -21.70 37.65 -3.08
N VAL A 87 -21.93 37.46 -4.38
CA VAL A 87 -21.67 36.20 -5.08
C VAL A 87 -20.16 35.97 -5.21
N LEU A 88 -19.39 37.02 -5.51
CA LEU A 88 -17.93 36.92 -5.61
C LEU A 88 -17.30 36.68 -4.25
N LEU A 89 -17.80 37.33 -3.19
CA LEU A 89 -17.36 37.06 -1.81
C LEU A 89 -17.62 35.60 -1.43
N LEU A 90 -18.87 35.14 -1.61
CA LEU A 90 -19.27 33.77 -1.26
C LEU A 90 -18.48 32.70 -2.02
N TRP A 91 -18.22 32.91 -3.30
CA TRP A 91 -17.41 31.98 -4.10
C TRP A 91 -15.96 31.96 -3.63
N SER A 92 -15.40 33.12 -3.26
CA SER A 92 -14.04 33.21 -2.72
C SER A 92 -13.90 32.45 -1.41
N ASP A 93 -14.86 32.63 -0.50
CA ASP A 93 -14.88 31.91 0.78
C ASP A 93 -14.97 30.39 0.56
N ALA A 94 -15.83 29.93 -0.36
CA ALA A 94 -15.96 28.52 -0.69
C ALA A 94 -14.65 27.90 -1.20
N MET A 95 -13.95 28.63 -2.06
CA MET A 95 -12.69 28.20 -2.66
C MET A 95 -11.54 28.20 -1.64
N LEU A 96 -11.48 29.19 -0.75
CA LEU A 96 -10.49 29.25 0.33
C LEU A 96 -10.72 28.16 1.40
N ALA A 97 -11.96 27.91 1.80
CA ALA A 97 -12.29 26.83 2.74
C ALA A 97 -11.80 25.47 2.23
N LYS A 98 -12.06 25.18 0.95
CA LYS A 98 -11.51 24.00 0.25
C LYS A 98 -9.98 23.97 0.31
N SER A 99 -9.31 25.08 -0.03
CA SER A 99 -7.84 25.16 -0.06
C SER A 99 -7.21 24.92 1.32
N GLN A 100 -7.89 25.36 2.38
CA GLN A 100 -7.49 25.17 3.78
C GLN A 100 -7.79 23.74 4.30
N GLY A 101 -8.48 22.92 3.52
CA GLY A 101 -8.87 21.56 3.89
C GLY A 101 -10.14 21.47 4.73
N ASP A 102 -10.88 22.58 4.90
CA ASP A 102 -12.20 22.58 5.51
C ASP A 102 -13.26 22.18 4.47
N ILE A 103 -13.33 20.87 4.23
CA ILE A 103 -14.18 20.28 3.19
C ILE A 103 -15.66 20.49 3.51
N GLU A 104 -16.07 20.38 4.78
CA GLU A 104 -17.47 20.53 5.17
C GLU A 104 -17.95 21.98 4.98
N GLN A 105 -17.16 22.95 5.43
CA GLN A 105 -17.47 24.36 5.19
C GLN A 105 -17.45 24.69 3.69
N GLY A 106 -16.48 24.17 2.94
CA GLY A 106 -16.40 24.33 1.49
C GLY A 106 -17.66 23.85 0.78
N ILE A 107 -18.17 22.66 1.12
CA ILE A 107 -19.43 22.13 0.57
C ILE A 107 -20.60 23.06 0.87
N ALA A 108 -20.78 23.45 2.14
CA ALA A 108 -21.89 24.32 2.54
C ALA A 108 -21.86 25.67 1.80
N LEU A 109 -20.68 26.26 1.61
CA LEU A 109 -20.52 27.51 0.89
C LEU A 109 -20.77 27.35 -0.62
N TYR A 110 -20.30 26.27 -1.25
CA TYR A 110 -20.58 25.98 -2.66
C TYR A 110 -22.06 25.65 -2.91
N GLU A 111 -22.74 24.95 -2.00
CA GLU A 111 -24.18 24.71 -2.08
C GLU A 111 -24.95 26.04 -1.99
N LYS A 112 -24.60 26.91 -1.03
CA LYS A 112 -25.19 28.25 -0.90
C LYS A 112 -24.93 29.11 -2.16
N LEU A 113 -23.75 29.00 -2.75
CA LEU A 113 -23.41 29.68 -4.00
C LEU A 113 -24.30 29.20 -5.15
N LEU A 114 -24.50 27.89 -5.28
CA LEU A 114 -25.34 27.31 -6.33
C LEU A 114 -26.84 27.57 -6.11
N GLN A 115 -27.29 27.83 -4.89
CA GLN A 115 -28.65 28.36 -4.65
C GLN A 115 -28.84 29.76 -5.26
N LYS A 116 -27.81 30.62 -5.18
CA LYS A 116 -27.83 31.97 -5.76
C LYS A 116 -27.57 31.97 -7.27
N GLN A 117 -26.68 31.10 -7.74
CA GLN A 117 -26.26 31.00 -9.15
C GLN A 117 -26.33 29.54 -9.64
N PRO A 118 -27.53 29.00 -9.93
CA PRO A 118 -27.72 27.59 -10.25
C PRO A 118 -27.03 27.10 -11.52
N ASN A 119 -26.61 28.02 -12.41
CA ASN A 119 -25.97 27.71 -13.68
C ASN A 119 -24.44 27.91 -13.66
N LEU A 120 -23.86 28.21 -12.50
CA LEU A 120 -22.42 28.44 -12.36
C LEU A 120 -21.64 27.12 -12.47
N SER A 121 -21.28 26.75 -13.70
CA SER A 121 -20.54 25.52 -14.03
C SER A 121 -19.23 25.33 -13.23
N PRO A 122 -18.39 26.36 -13.01
CA PRO A 122 -17.19 26.22 -12.17
C PRO A 122 -17.54 25.75 -10.74
N ALA A 123 -18.58 26.32 -10.13
CA ALA A 123 -18.99 25.97 -8.77
C ALA A 123 -19.56 24.55 -8.69
N LYS A 124 -20.34 24.11 -9.69
CA LYS A 124 -20.81 22.71 -9.78
C LYS A 124 -19.64 21.74 -9.88
N LEU A 125 -18.62 22.08 -10.67
CA LEU A 125 -17.43 21.25 -10.80
C LEU A 125 -16.66 21.16 -9.48
N GLN A 126 -16.43 22.28 -8.80
CA GLN A 126 -15.73 22.28 -7.51
C GLN A 126 -16.52 21.51 -6.43
N LEU A 127 -17.84 21.69 -6.37
CA LEU A 127 -18.69 20.93 -5.46
C LEU A 127 -18.68 19.43 -5.76
N ALA A 128 -18.73 19.04 -7.04
CA ALA A 128 -18.61 17.65 -7.45
C ALA A 128 -17.27 17.05 -7.00
N LEU A 129 -16.17 17.78 -7.14
CA LEU A 129 -14.84 17.36 -6.69
C LEU A 129 -14.78 17.23 -5.16
N LEU A 130 -15.39 18.15 -4.40
CA LEU A 130 -15.50 18.04 -2.94
C LEU A 130 -16.33 16.81 -2.53
N PHE A 131 -17.41 16.50 -3.24
CA PHE A 131 -18.16 15.27 -3.01
C PHE A 131 -17.35 14.00 -3.38
N VAL A 132 -16.49 14.06 -4.40
CA VAL A 132 -15.52 12.98 -4.66
C VAL A 132 -14.57 12.82 -3.48
N GLU A 133 -14.04 13.92 -2.92
CA GLU A 133 -13.16 13.89 -1.75
C GLU A 133 -13.88 13.35 -0.49
N GLN A 134 -15.17 13.68 -0.30
CA GLN A 134 -16.02 13.11 0.75
C GLN A 134 -16.56 11.72 0.44
N ASN A 135 -16.19 11.14 -0.70
CA ASN A 135 -16.65 9.82 -1.13
C ASN A 135 -18.18 9.73 -1.38
N ASN A 136 -18.84 10.87 -1.59
CA ASN A 136 -20.27 11.01 -1.90
C ASN A 136 -20.52 10.96 -3.42
N GLN A 137 -20.35 9.75 -3.95
CA GLN A 137 -20.24 9.51 -5.39
C GLN A 137 -21.53 9.81 -6.16
N LYS A 138 -22.70 9.59 -5.54
CA LYS A 138 -23.99 9.88 -6.17
C LYS A 138 -24.15 11.37 -6.44
N GLN A 139 -23.95 12.21 -5.43
CA GLN A 139 -24.04 13.67 -5.58
C GLN A 139 -22.95 14.20 -6.52
N ALA A 140 -21.73 13.66 -6.46
CA ALA A 140 -20.67 13.99 -7.40
C ALA A 140 -21.06 13.67 -8.85
N GLN A 141 -21.57 12.46 -9.13
CA GLN A 141 -22.01 12.05 -10.47
C GLN A 141 -23.13 12.94 -11.01
N ASP A 142 -24.13 13.24 -10.19
CA ASP A 142 -25.26 14.09 -10.61
C ASP A 142 -24.78 15.50 -10.97
N LEU A 143 -23.80 16.04 -10.24
CA LEU A 143 -23.17 17.31 -10.61
C LEU A 143 -22.26 17.20 -11.83
N PHE A 144 -21.46 16.13 -11.97
CA PHE A 144 -20.62 15.95 -13.17
C PHE A 144 -21.46 15.84 -14.44
N LYS A 145 -22.61 15.16 -14.41
CA LYS A 145 -23.58 15.14 -15.52
C LYS A 145 -24.06 16.55 -15.89
N GLN A 146 -24.32 17.39 -14.89
CA GLN A 146 -24.69 18.79 -15.13
C GLN A 146 -23.52 19.62 -15.68
N VAL A 147 -22.29 19.39 -15.20
CA VAL A 147 -21.08 20.06 -15.70
C VAL A 147 -20.77 19.65 -17.14
N GLN A 148 -21.15 18.45 -17.56
CA GLN A 148 -20.99 17.97 -18.93
C GLN A 148 -21.78 18.81 -19.96
N ILE A 149 -22.80 19.54 -19.52
CA ILE A 149 -23.63 20.43 -20.36
C ILE A 149 -23.01 21.85 -20.44
N SER A 150 -21.93 22.12 -19.71
CA SER A 150 -21.25 23.42 -19.71
C SER A 150 -20.69 23.78 -21.09
N GLU A 151 -20.70 25.07 -21.47
CA GLU A 151 -20.08 25.56 -22.72
C GLU A 151 -18.54 25.46 -22.72
N ARG A 152 -17.94 25.17 -21.56
CA ARG A 152 -16.49 25.05 -21.36
C ARG A 152 -15.99 23.63 -21.59
N SER A 153 -15.28 23.42 -22.69
CA SER A 153 -14.75 22.11 -23.10
C SER A 153 -13.73 21.51 -22.11
N ASP A 154 -13.04 22.33 -21.32
CA ASP A 154 -12.12 21.88 -20.27
C ASP A 154 -12.88 21.26 -19.08
N TYR A 155 -14.00 21.86 -18.68
CA TYR A 155 -14.85 21.30 -17.62
C TYR A 155 -15.55 20.03 -18.07
N GLN A 156 -16.01 19.98 -19.32
CA GLN A 156 -16.58 18.76 -19.90
C GLN A 156 -15.60 17.59 -19.83
N ARG A 157 -14.31 17.82 -20.16
CA ARG A 157 -13.27 16.78 -20.09
C ARG A 157 -13.04 16.29 -18.67
N ILE A 158 -12.99 17.20 -17.68
CA ILE A 158 -12.84 16.81 -16.27
C ILE A 158 -14.05 15.99 -15.81
N ALA A 159 -15.27 16.45 -16.09
CA ALA A 159 -16.49 15.72 -15.73
C ALA A 159 -16.54 14.33 -16.40
N GLN A 160 -16.21 14.26 -17.69
CA GLN A 160 -16.17 12.99 -18.44
C GLN A 160 -15.14 12.01 -17.86
N PHE A 161 -13.96 12.51 -17.45
CA PHE A 161 -12.96 11.68 -16.75
C PHE A 161 -13.54 11.03 -15.50
N TYR A 162 -14.23 11.80 -14.65
CA TYR A 162 -14.83 11.25 -13.42
C TYR A 162 -16.04 10.35 -13.68
N LEU A 163 -16.87 10.65 -14.69
CA LEU A 163 -18.00 9.81 -15.08
C LEU A 163 -17.54 8.44 -15.64
N ASN A 164 -16.46 8.42 -16.42
CA ASN A 164 -15.91 7.19 -16.99
C ASN A 164 -15.07 6.38 -15.99
N SER A 165 -14.51 7.04 -14.97
CA SER A 165 -13.75 6.39 -13.90
C SER A 165 -14.62 5.55 -12.96
N ASP A 166 -15.95 5.67 -13.08
CA ASP A 166 -16.92 5.00 -12.23
C ASP A 166 -17.47 3.70 -12.81
N GLU A 167 -17.05 3.29 -14.01
CA GLU A 167 -17.39 1.95 -14.47
C GLU A 167 -16.80 0.94 -13.48
N PRO A 168 -17.65 0.17 -12.78
CA PRO A 168 -17.14 -0.76 -11.80
C PRO A 168 -16.43 -1.87 -12.55
N LYS A 169 -15.11 -1.80 -12.65
CA LYS A 169 -14.29 -3.01 -12.70
C LYS A 169 -14.63 -3.80 -11.45
N LYS A 170 -15.63 -4.69 -11.57
CA LYS A 170 -16.09 -5.56 -10.50
C LYS A 170 -15.02 -6.59 -10.19
N TRP A 171 -14.17 -6.92 -11.15
CA TRP A 171 -13.12 -7.91 -11.02
C TRP A 171 -11.73 -7.29 -11.01
N HIS A 172 -10.87 -7.81 -10.16
CA HIS A 172 -9.46 -7.48 -10.05
C HIS A 172 -8.65 -8.77 -10.24
N TYR A 173 -7.62 -8.71 -11.08
CA TYR A 173 -6.77 -9.87 -11.35
C TYR A 173 -5.29 -9.50 -11.25
N ASP A 174 -4.56 -10.28 -10.47
CA ASP A 174 -3.12 -10.11 -10.28
C ASP A 174 -2.45 -11.45 -10.55
N PHE A 175 -1.49 -11.50 -11.47
CA PHE A 175 -0.73 -12.72 -11.74
C PHE A 175 0.77 -12.43 -11.78
N SER A 176 1.55 -13.33 -11.18
CA SER A 176 3.01 -13.31 -11.25
C SER A 176 3.57 -14.70 -11.48
N LEU A 177 4.64 -14.76 -12.29
CA LEU A 177 5.40 -15.97 -12.56
C LEU A 177 6.89 -15.60 -12.46
N SER A 178 7.67 -16.35 -11.69
CA SER A 178 9.12 -16.11 -11.54
C SER A 178 9.90 -17.39 -11.78
N TYR A 179 10.99 -17.30 -12.53
CA TYR A 179 11.93 -18.41 -12.69
C TYR A 179 12.68 -18.70 -11.39
N LEU A 180 12.86 -19.98 -11.04
CA LEU A 180 13.59 -20.42 -9.86
C LEU A 180 14.80 -21.25 -10.25
N ASN A 181 15.93 -21.00 -9.57
CA ASN A 181 17.14 -21.79 -9.67
C ASN A 181 17.76 -21.96 -8.28
N GLU A 182 17.26 -22.95 -7.56
CA GLU A 182 17.69 -23.32 -6.22
C GLU A 182 18.90 -24.25 -6.28
N LYS A 183 19.98 -23.90 -5.58
CA LYS A 183 21.16 -24.78 -5.48
C LYS A 183 21.17 -25.69 -4.25
N ASN A 184 20.23 -25.46 -3.34
CA ASN A 184 20.14 -26.15 -2.06
C ASN A 184 18.69 -26.14 -1.56
N ILE A 185 17.77 -26.76 -2.32
CA ILE A 185 16.34 -26.72 -2.02
C ILE A 185 15.99 -27.46 -0.71
N ASN A 186 16.76 -28.49 -0.38
CA ASN A 186 16.64 -29.26 0.86
C ASN A 186 17.29 -28.57 2.08
N GLN A 187 17.88 -27.39 1.89
CA GLN A 187 18.44 -26.53 2.96
C GLN A 187 19.46 -27.24 3.87
N VAL A 188 20.24 -28.18 3.33
CA VAL A 188 21.25 -28.91 4.09
C VAL A 188 22.61 -28.21 4.03
N VAL A 189 23.40 -28.32 5.09
CA VAL A 189 24.82 -27.88 5.06
C VAL A 189 25.64 -28.79 4.14
N PRO A 190 26.80 -28.33 3.61
CA PRO A 190 27.62 -29.12 2.69
C PRO A 190 27.90 -30.53 3.21
N LYS A 191 27.86 -31.52 2.31
CA LYS A 191 28.12 -32.92 2.66
C LYS A 191 29.50 -33.07 3.29
N GLY A 192 29.57 -33.80 4.40
CA GLY A 192 30.79 -34.04 5.14
C GLY A 192 31.16 -32.98 6.18
N THR A 193 30.33 -31.94 6.36
CA THR A 193 30.47 -30.99 7.45
C THR A 193 30.34 -31.73 8.79
N LYS A 194 31.35 -31.57 9.66
CA LYS A 194 31.37 -32.13 11.01
C LYS A 194 30.81 -31.10 11.99
N ILE A 195 29.78 -31.48 12.73
CA ILE A 195 29.15 -30.66 13.77
C ILE A 195 29.04 -31.54 15.02
N GLU A 196 29.77 -31.17 16.08
CA GLU A 196 29.95 -32.03 17.25
C GLU A 196 30.41 -33.44 16.81
N HIS A 197 29.73 -34.50 17.25
CA HIS A 197 30.00 -35.89 16.86
C HIS A 197 29.25 -36.34 15.60
N LEU A 198 28.49 -35.45 14.93
CA LEU A 198 27.74 -35.78 13.73
C LEU A 198 28.44 -35.29 12.46
N LYS A 199 28.20 -36.01 11.37
CA LYS A 199 28.67 -35.66 10.02
C LYS A 199 27.51 -35.67 9.05
N THR A 200 27.38 -34.63 8.23
CA THR A 200 26.33 -34.58 7.21
C THR A 200 26.58 -35.58 6.10
N ILE A 201 25.54 -36.35 5.78
CA ILE A 201 25.57 -37.40 4.74
C ILE A 201 24.82 -36.97 3.47
N GLN A 202 23.81 -36.12 3.61
CA GLN A 202 23.02 -35.59 2.50
C GLN A 202 23.79 -34.48 1.78
N ALA A 203 23.65 -34.44 0.46
CA ALA A 203 24.18 -33.37 -0.36
C ALA A 203 23.09 -32.32 -0.65
N PRO A 204 23.45 -31.04 -0.83
CA PRO A 204 22.54 -30.04 -1.39
C PRO A 204 21.92 -30.50 -2.69
N GLU A 205 20.62 -30.31 -2.82
CA GLU A 205 19.88 -30.64 -4.03
C GLU A 205 19.60 -29.39 -4.85
N ASN A 206 19.81 -29.49 -6.16
CA ASN A 206 19.41 -28.45 -7.09
C ASN A 206 17.93 -28.60 -7.45
N ALA A 207 17.25 -27.49 -7.68
CA ALA A 207 15.89 -27.46 -8.20
C ALA A 207 15.67 -26.24 -9.10
N GLN A 208 15.13 -26.49 -10.28
CA GLN A 208 14.83 -25.49 -11.30
C GLN A 208 13.34 -25.56 -11.59
N GLY A 209 12.73 -24.39 -11.68
CA GLY A 209 11.29 -24.30 -11.58
C GLY A 209 10.74 -22.94 -11.89
N PHE A 210 9.45 -22.78 -11.57
CA PHE A 210 8.83 -21.48 -11.48
C PHE A 210 8.03 -21.36 -10.18
N SER A 211 8.07 -20.18 -9.56
CA SER A 211 7.06 -19.78 -8.59
C SER A 211 5.96 -19.03 -9.31
N TYR A 212 4.73 -19.21 -8.83
CA TYR A 212 3.57 -18.51 -9.36
C TYR A 212 2.74 -17.94 -8.21
N SER A 213 2.06 -16.83 -8.49
CA SER A 213 1.03 -16.29 -7.62
C SER A 213 -0.10 -15.72 -8.46
N GLY A 214 -1.34 -15.88 -8.00
CA GLY A 214 -2.53 -15.38 -8.66
C GLY A 214 -3.52 -14.85 -7.62
N ARG A 215 -4.22 -13.79 -7.95
CA ARG A 215 -5.39 -13.32 -7.20
C ARG A 215 -6.49 -12.97 -8.18
N ILE A 216 -7.69 -13.48 -7.90
CA ILE A 216 -8.92 -13.11 -8.59
C ILE A 216 -9.87 -12.60 -7.52
N ALA A 217 -10.30 -11.35 -7.61
CA ALA A 217 -11.21 -10.77 -6.64
C ALA A 217 -12.39 -10.09 -7.30
N LYS A 218 -13.55 -10.16 -6.65
CA LYS A 218 -14.78 -9.52 -7.09
C LYS A 218 -15.35 -8.62 -5.99
N ASP A 219 -15.51 -7.35 -6.31
CA ASP A 219 -16.26 -6.40 -5.47
C ASP A 219 -17.77 -6.66 -5.65
N LEU A 220 -18.46 -6.97 -4.55
CA LEU A 220 -19.90 -7.20 -4.54
C LEU A 220 -20.69 -5.93 -4.19
N VAL A 221 -20.18 -5.16 -3.23
CA VAL A 221 -20.79 -3.92 -2.74
C VAL A 221 -19.72 -2.84 -2.68
N LYS A 222 -20.08 -1.61 -3.08
CA LYS A 222 -19.21 -0.43 -2.95
C LYS A 222 -19.90 0.66 -2.11
N LYS A 223 -19.15 1.14 -1.12
CA LYS A 223 -19.28 2.35 -0.28
C LYS A 223 -20.59 2.56 0.52
N PRO A 224 -20.52 3.12 1.74
CA PRO A 224 -19.30 3.28 2.56
C PRO A 224 -18.76 1.91 3.01
N TYR A 225 -19.61 0.88 3.00
CA TYR A 225 -19.25 -0.51 3.18
C TYR A 225 -18.83 -1.14 1.87
N PHE A 226 -17.85 -2.03 1.91
CA PHE A 226 -17.48 -2.83 0.77
C PHE A 226 -17.40 -4.30 1.16
N VAL A 227 -17.71 -5.15 0.18
CA VAL A 227 -17.55 -6.59 0.28
C VAL A 227 -16.75 -7.05 -0.93
N ASP A 228 -15.65 -7.75 -0.71
CA ASP A 228 -14.89 -8.42 -1.78
C ASP A 228 -14.77 -9.92 -1.51
N LEU A 229 -14.97 -10.72 -2.56
CA LEU A 229 -14.65 -12.14 -2.56
C LEU A 229 -13.35 -12.33 -3.34
N ALA A 230 -12.39 -13.05 -2.78
CA ALA A 230 -11.12 -13.30 -3.44
C ALA A 230 -10.72 -14.78 -3.39
N LEU A 231 -10.19 -15.27 -4.51
CA LEU A 231 -9.43 -16.50 -4.60
C LEU A 231 -7.98 -16.12 -4.86
N THR A 232 -7.08 -16.52 -3.96
CA THR A 232 -5.64 -16.34 -4.08
C THR A 232 -4.99 -17.70 -4.22
N THR A 233 -4.03 -17.82 -5.12
CA THR A 233 -3.20 -19.01 -5.28
C THR A 233 -1.73 -18.62 -5.28
N SER A 234 -0.89 -19.48 -4.75
CA SER A 234 0.56 -19.39 -4.91
C SER A 234 1.17 -20.78 -4.91
N GLY A 235 2.39 -20.90 -5.41
CA GLY A 235 3.05 -22.19 -5.42
C GLY A 235 4.42 -22.17 -6.08
N LYS A 236 5.03 -23.35 -6.09
CA LYS A 236 6.29 -23.63 -6.75
C LYS A 236 6.17 -24.95 -7.50
N TYR A 237 6.69 -24.97 -8.70
CA TYR A 237 6.78 -26.17 -9.52
C TYR A 237 8.22 -26.35 -9.99
N PHE A 238 8.79 -27.52 -9.78
CA PHE A 238 10.18 -27.85 -10.10
C PHE A 238 10.26 -29.05 -11.06
N TRP A 239 10.64 -28.81 -12.32
CA TRP A 239 10.70 -29.86 -13.34
C TRP A 239 11.83 -30.89 -13.14
N ASN A 240 12.82 -30.59 -12.30
CA ASN A 240 13.90 -31.51 -11.96
C ASN A 240 13.89 -31.92 -10.47
N ASN A 241 12.92 -31.46 -9.67
CA ASN A 241 12.82 -31.82 -8.26
C ASN A 241 11.39 -31.72 -7.69
N HIS A 242 10.46 -32.45 -8.31
CA HIS A 242 9.01 -32.41 -8.03
C HIS A 242 8.62 -32.67 -6.57
N LYS A 243 9.46 -33.34 -5.78
CA LYS A 243 9.17 -33.63 -4.37
C LYS A 243 9.08 -32.36 -3.51
N TYR A 244 9.51 -31.21 -4.02
CA TYR A 244 9.35 -29.90 -3.39
C TYR A 244 8.26 -29.02 -4.03
N ASP A 245 7.42 -29.59 -4.90
CA ASP A 245 6.30 -28.85 -5.47
C ASP A 245 5.31 -28.44 -4.37
N GLU A 246 4.80 -27.21 -4.49
CA GLU A 246 3.92 -26.55 -3.54
C GLU A 246 2.74 -25.91 -4.29
N LEU A 247 1.54 -26.04 -3.75
CA LEU A 247 0.36 -25.28 -4.19
C LEU A 247 -0.44 -24.84 -2.97
N ASN A 248 -0.73 -23.56 -2.88
CA ASN A 248 -1.62 -22.98 -1.91
C ASN A 248 -2.85 -22.40 -2.61
N LEU A 249 -4.02 -22.65 -2.04
CA LEU A 249 -5.30 -22.08 -2.44
C LEU A 249 -5.96 -21.43 -1.24
N ASN A 250 -6.22 -20.13 -1.30
CA ASN A 250 -6.84 -19.35 -0.24
C ASN A 250 -8.11 -18.67 -0.77
N PHE A 251 -9.24 -18.92 -0.14
CA PHE A 251 -10.50 -18.25 -0.43
C PHE A 251 -10.87 -17.35 0.74
N SER A 252 -11.14 -16.08 0.46
CA SER A 252 -11.43 -15.07 1.48
C SER A 252 -12.62 -14.21 1.11
N SER A 253 -13.37 -13.79 2.12
CA SER A 253 -14.43 -12.78 2.00
C SER A 253 -14.08 -11.61 2.88
N THR A 254 -13.83 -10.44 2.31
CA THR A 254 -13.50 -9.22 3.06
C THR A 254 -14.74 -8.37 3.18
N ILE A 255 -15.05 -7.92 4.39
CA ILE A 255 -16.06 -6.91 4.67
C ILE A 255 -15.35 -5.74 5.33
N GLY A 256 -15.60 -4.52 4.85
CA GLY A 256 -14.98 -3.35 5.45
C GLY A 256 -15.77 -2.08 5.23
N ARG A 257 -15.31 -1.00 5.84
CA ARG A 257 -15.86 0.35 5.66
C ARG A 257 -14.72 1.32 5.42
N ARG A 258 -14.94 2.26 4.50
CA ARG A 258 -14.09 3.44 4.29
C ARG A 258 -14.84 4.66 4.79
N TYR A 259 -14.22 5.42 5.67
CA TYR A 259 -14.80 6.64 6.24
C TYR A 259 -13.71 7.69 6.44
N GLN A 260 -13.76 8.77 5.64
CA GLN A 260 -12.78 9.85 5.65
C GLN A 260 -11.34 9.32 5.63
N LYS A 261 -10.60 9.50 6.73
CA LYS A 261 -9.21 9.08 6.94
C LYS A 261 -9.05 7.66 7.47
N THR A 262 -10.12 6.89 7.61
CA THR A 262 -10.09 5.54 8.17
C THR A 262 -10.59 4.50 7.18
N LYS A 263 -9.97 3.33 7.20
CA LYS A 263 -10.49 2.13 6.57
C LYS A 263 -10.32 0.98 7.55
N TRP A 264 -11.38 0.23 7.81
CA TRP A 264 -11.28 -1.03 8.53
C TRP A 264 -11.84 -2.15 7.68
N GLN A 265 -11.33 -3.36 7.89
CA GLN A 265 -11.77 -4.55 7.19
C GLN A 265 -11.57 -5.79 8.06
N ILE A 266 -12.51 -6.73 7.93
CA ILE A 266 -12.46 -8.08 8.49
C ILE A 266 -12.47 -9.04 7.30
N THR A 267 -11.55 -9.99 7.30
CA THR A 267 -11.37 -10.95 6.20
C THR A 267 -11.34 -12.36 6.78
N PRO A 268 -12.48 -13.04 6.97
CA PRO A 268 -12.51 -14.49 7.11
C PRO A 268 -11.96 -15.19 5.86
N PHE A 269 -11.26 -16.30 6.07
CA PHE A 269 -10.70 -17.09 5.00
C PHE A 269 -10.61 -18.58 5.34
N VAL A 270 -10.50 -19.38 4.28
CA VAL A 270 -10.10 -20.79 4.33
C VAL A 270 -8.93 -21.01 3.36
N GLU A 271 -8.06 -21.94 3.70
CA GLU A 271 -6.85 -22.25 2.96
C GLU A 271 -6.68 -23.77 2.81
N GLN A 272 -6.26 -24.20 1.63
CA GLN A 272 -5.78 -25.55 1.41
C GLN A 272 -4.36 -25.49 0.85
N PHE A 273 -3.40 -25.99 1.63
CA PHE A 273 -2.02 -26.15 1.20
C PHE A 273 -1.78 -27.59 0.74
N PHE A 274 -1.14 -27.74 -0.42
CA PHE A 274 -0.70 -28.99 -1.01
C PHE A 274 0.83 -29.00 -1.10
N TYR A 275 1.42 -30.14 -0.77
CA TYR A 275 2.86 -30.34 -0.82
C TYR A 275 3.17 -31.74 -1.33
N ALA A 276 4.22 -31.88 -2.14
CA ALA A 276 4.59 -33.17 -2.72
C ALA A 276 5.23 -34.15 -1.73
N GLY A 277 5.81 -33.66 -0.62
CA GLY A 277 6.24 -34.50 0.51
C GLY A 277 7.74 -34.51 0.79
N GLY A 278 8.56 -33.79 0.03
CA GLY A 278 9.99 -33.66 0.31
C GLY A 278 10.75 -34.99 0.25
N GLU A 279 11.31 -35.42 1.37
CA GLU A 279 12.10 -36.67 1.44
C GLU A 279 11.25 -37.95 1.34
N ASP A 280 9.94 -37.85 1.62
CA ASP A 280 9.01 -38.92 1.28
C ASP A 280 8.95 -38.99 -0.25
N LYS A 281 9.33 -40.14 -0.84
CA LYS A 281 9.51 -40.38 -2.29
C LYS A 281 8.31 -40.07 -3.22
N ASN A 282 7.26 -39.38 -2.75
CA ASN A 282 6.21 -38.85 -3.59
C ASN A 282 6.67 -37.65 -4.39
N THR A 283 6.34 -37.68 -5.68
CA THR A 283 6.55 -36.58 -6.64
C THR A 283 5.23 -35.89 -7.01
N HIS A 284 4.15 -36.17 -6.29
CA HIS A 284 2.82 -35.65 -6.58
C HIS A 284 2.28 -34.84 -5.42
N LEU A 285 1.69 -33.68 -5.72
CA LEU A 285 1.01 -32.82 -4.76
C LEU A 285 -0.07 -33.58 -4.00
N LYS A 286 -0.04 -33.48 -2.67
CA LYS A 286 -1.06 -34.04 -1.78
C LYS A 286 -1.52 -32.97 -0.80
N PRO A 287 -2.80 -33.00 -0.38
CA PRO A 287 -3.30 -32.13 0.68
C PRO A 287 -2.41 -32.25 1.94
N ASN A 288 -1.72 -31.17 2.31
CA ASN A 288 -0.82 -31.14 3.45
C ASN A 288 -1.53 -30.67 4.72
N TYR A 289 -2.07 -29.45 4.70
CA TYR A 289 -2.93 -28.94 5.77
C TYR A 289 -4.12 -28.15 5.22
N PHE A 290 -5.21 -28.15 5.98
CA PHE A 290 -6.33 -27.23 5.81
C PHE A 290 -6.27 -26.16 6.89
N GLY A 291 -6.40 -24.90 6.48
CA GLY A 291 -6.34 -23.74 7.35
C GLY A 291 -7.65 -22.95 7.31
N TYR A 292 -8.01 -22.32 8.41
CA TYR A 292 -9.10 -21.34 8.42
C TYR A 292 -8.85 -20.29 9.49
N GLY A 293 -9.38 -19.10 9.26
CA GLY A 293 -9.07 -17.99 10.13
C GLY A 293 -9.78 -16.71 9.77
N SER A 294 -9.35 -15.64 10.41
CA SER A 294 -9.82 -14.29 10.13
C SER A 294 -8.73 -13.27 10.40
N GLN A 295 -8.71 -12.23 9.58
CA GLN A 295 -7.83 -11.08 9.77
C GLN A 295 -8.66 -9.80 9.92
N PHE A 296 -8.40 -9.05 10.98
CA PHE A 296 -8.83 -7.66 11.09
C PHE A 296 -7.69 -6.74 10.66
N LYS A 297 -7.99 -5.72 9.85
CA LYS A 297 -7.03 -4.68 9.46
C LYS A 297 -7.67 -3.30 9.59
N ALA A 298 -6.91 -2.35 10.13
CA ALA A 298 -7.28 -0.94 10.20
C ALA A 298 -6.18 -0.07 9.58
N ASP A 299 -6.57 0.85 8.71
CA ASP A 299 -5.73 1.86 8.10
C ASP A 299 -6.21 3.25 8.54
N TYR A 300 -5.27 4.11 8.95
CA TYR A 300 -5.50 5.52 9.24
C TYR A 300 -4.58 6.39 8.36
N TYR A 301 -5.15 7.33 7.62
CA TYR A 301 -4.44 8.24 6.73
C TYR A 301 -4.31 9.61 7.40
N PHE A 302 -3.16 9.90 8.03
CA PHE A 302 -2.90 11.20 8.64
C PHE A 302 -3.00 12.33 7.61
N THR A 303 -2.39 12.11 6.46
CA THR A 303 -2.39 12.97 5.27
C THR A 303 -2.59 12.12 4.00
N LYS A 304 -2.66 12.76 2.83
CA LYS A 304 -2.68 12.05 1.52
C LYS A 304 -1.39 11.23 1.27
N SER A 305 -0.31 11.51 2.01
CA SER A 305 1.01 10.88 1.83
C SER A 305 1.46 10.01 3.01
N LEU A 306 0.89 10.15 4.20
CA LEU A 306 1.31 9.41 5.40
C LEU A 306 0.16 8.56 5.94
N SER A 307 0.41 7.26 6.09
CA SER A 307 -0.56 6.29 6.61
C SER A 307 0.01 5.41 7.72
N LEU A 308 -0.87 4.95 8.60
CA LEU A 308 -0.64 3.89 9.57
C LEU A 308 -1.56 2.73 9.24
N SER A 309 -1.01 1.52 9.25
CA SER A 309 -1.77 0.28 9.06
C SER A 309 -1.49 -0.66 10.22
N SER A 310 -2.54 -1.20 10.84
CA SER A 310 -2.45 -2.25 11.84
C SER A 310 -3.26 -3.47 11.43
N PHE A 311 -2.85 -4.65 11.89
CA PHE A 311 -3.63 -5.87 11.68
C PHE A 311 -3.53 -6.82 12.87
N VAL A 312 -4.57 -7.64 13.03
CA VAL A 312 -4.62 -8.81 13.91
C VAL A 312 -5.10 -9.99 13.06
N HIS A 313 -4.38 -11.10 13.12
CA HIS A 313 -4.64 -12.32 12.35
C HIS A 313 -4.71 -13.51 13.28
N TYR A 314 -5.73 -14.34 13.08
CA TYR A 314 -5.85 -15.65 13.69
C TYR A 314 -6.06 -16.70 12.61
N GLU A 315 -5.37 -17.83 12.75
CA GLU A 315 -5.49 -18.97 11.85
C GLU A 315 -5.28 -20.28 12.61
N GLN A 316 -6.15 -21.25 12.38
CA GLN A 316 -5.93 -22.62 12.79
C GLN A 316 -5.51 -23.46 11.58
N GLN A 317 -4.43 -24.23 11.74
CA GLN A 317 -3.93 -25.18 10.74
C GLN A 317 -4.14 -26.62 11.22
N LYS A 318 -4.79 -27.44 10.39
CA LYS A 318 -4.96 -28.88 10.62
C LYS A 318 -4.23 -29.66 9.54
N TYR A 319 -3.14 -30.32 9.93
CA TYR A 319 -2.32 -31.16 9.06
C TYR A 319 -2.99 -32.51 8.85
N ASN A 320 -2.90 -33.04 7.64
CA ASN A 320 -3.56 -34.30 7.30
C ASN A 320 -2.81 -35.50 7.87
N LYS A 321 -1.49 -35.54 7.70
CA LYS A 321 -0.62 -36.63 8.17
C LYS A 321 0.17 -36.27 9.42
N GLU A 322 0.88 -35.13 9.38
CA GLU A 322 1.81 -34.73 10.43
C GLU A 322 1.12 -33.94 11.53
N LYS A 323 0.30 -34.62 12.33
CA LYS A 323 -0.53 -34.00 13.39
C LYS A 323 0.28 -33.19 14.40
N GLN A 324 1.56 -33.50 14.60
CA GLN A 324 2.47 -32.73 15.44
C GLN A 324 2.65 -31.25 15.03
N PHE A 325 2.25 -30.89 13.80
CA PHE A 325 2.31 -29.53 13.27
C PHE A 325 0.97 -28.80 13.25
N ASN A 326 -0.14 -29.46 13.64
CA ASN A 326 -1.40 -28.76 13.89
C ASN A 326 -1.13 -27.59 14.81
N SER A 327 -1.73 -26.43 14.51
CA SER A 327 -1.39 -25.24 15.26
C SER A 327 -2.45 -24.16 15.21
N ASP A 328 -2.47 -23.36 16.27
CA ASP A 328 -3.12 -22.06 16.31
C ASP A 328 -2.06 -20.97 16.14
N ILE A 329 -2.32 -20.03 15.23
CA ILE A 329 -1.42 -18.96 14.85
C ILE A 329 -2.11 -17.64 15.19
N TYR A 330 -1.41 -16.82 15.96
CA TYR A 330 -1.82 -15.46 16.31
C TYR A 330 -0.76 -14.50 15.81
N GLN A 331 -1.15 -13.45 15.10
CA GLN A 331 -0.22 -12.45 14.62
C GLN A 331 -0.79 -11.05 14.75
N VAL A 332 0.02 -10.12 15.22
CA VAL A 332 -0.29 -8.70 15.28
C VAL A 332 0.80 -7.93 14.56
N GLY A 333 0.42 -6.88 13.83
CA GLY A 333 1.41 -6.05 13.17
C GLY A 333 0.99 -4.60 13.03
N LEU A 334 2.00 -3.76 12.84
CA LEU A 334 1.90 -2.33 12.66
C LEU A 334 2.85 -1.91 11.55
N SER A 335 2.44 -0.98 10.70
CA SER A 335 3.32 -0.41 9.69
C SER A 335 2.97 1.03 9.38
N VAL A 336 3.98 1.84 9.08
CA VAL A 336 3.85 3.22 8.62
C VAL A 336 4.20 3.27 7.14
N GLY A 337 3.35 3.89 6.33
CA GLY A 337 3.54 4.11 4.91
C GLY A 337 3.74 5.58 4.59
N TYR A 338 4.68 5.89 3.71
CA TYR A 338 4.87 7.23 3.15
C TYR A 338 4.90 7.16 1.62
N GLN A 339 3.99 7.88 0.96
CA GLN A 339 3.79 7.86 -0.48
C GLN A 339 3.89 9.26 -1.08
N LEU A 340 4.77 9.38 -2.07
CA LEU A 340 4.90 10.49 -3.00
C LEU A 340 4.69 9.97 -4.44
N PRO A 341 4.55 10.85 -5.46
CA PRO A 341 4.32 10.40 -6.83
C PRO A 341 5.39 9.45 -7.39
N ASP A 342 6.65 9.62 -7.01
CA ASP A 342 7.79 8.86 -7.51
C ASP A 342 8.50 8.04 -6.44
N PHE A 343 7.99 8.05 -5.20
CA PHE A 343 8.62 7.38 -4.06
C PHE A 343 7.58 6.76 -3.13
N TYR A 344 7.83 5.53 -2.71
CA TYR A 344 7.04 4.85 -1.69
C TYR A 344 7.97 4.23 -0.67
N PHE A 345 7.62 4.38 0.60
CA PHE A 345 8.30 3.77 1.72
C PHE A 345 7.29 3.12 2.65
N ASN A 346 7.63 1.95 3.16
CA ASN A 346 6.94 1.34 4.28
C ASN A 346 7.94 0.79 5.28
N LEU A 347 7.66 0.98 6.57
CA LEU A 347 8.34 0.32 7.69
C LEU A 347 7.29 -0.42 8.50
N GLY A 348 7.47 -1.72 8.63
CA GLY A 348 6.55 -2.61 9.33
C GLY A 348 7.24 -3.42 10.42
N THR A 349 6.45 -3.79 11.41
CA THR A 349 6.79 -4.77 12.43
C THR A 349 5.61 -5.69 12.67
N ASN A 350 5.87 -6.97 12.91
CA ASN A 350 4.84 -7.91 13.34
C ASN A 350 5.39 -8.92 14.34
N TYR A 351 4.53 -9.35 15.25
CA TYR A 351 4.79 -10.37 16.24
C TYR A 351 3.83 -11.54 16.01
N LYS A 352 4.37 -12.74 15.87
CA LYS A 352 3.62 -13.97 15.62
C LYS A 352 3.89 -14.96 16.74
N ILE A 353 2.82 -15.59 17.23
CA ILE A 353 2.85 -16.76 18.10
C ILE A 353 2.29 -17.92 17.29
N LYS A 354 2.99 -19.05 17.26
CA LYS A 354 2.49 -20.31 16.74
C LYS A 354 2.48 -21.32 17.87
N GLU A 355 1.29 -21.76 18.28
CA GLU A 355 1.09 -22.82 19.25
C GLU A 355 0.81 -24.10 18.49
N SER A 356 1.74 -25.06 18.49
CA SER A 356 1.58 -26.35 17.82
C SER A 356 1.23 -27.45 18.81
N ASP A 357 0.55 -28.52 18.35
CA ASP A 357 0.23 -29.71 19.16
C ASP A 357 1.47 -30.31 19.85
N THR A 358 2.66 -30.12 19.27
CA THR A 358 3.93 -30.47 19.88
C THR A 358 4.74 -29.23 20.23
N GLU A 359 5.03 -29.04 21.52
CA GLU A 359 5.62 -27.81 22.07
C GLU A 359 6.97 -27.40 21.44
N HIS A 360 7.80 -28.35 20.97
CA HIS A 360 9.07 -28.01 20.30
C HIS A 360 8.89 -27.49 18.86
N ASN A 361 7.66 -27.51 18.33
CA ASN A 361 7.26 -26.88 17.08
C ASN A 361 6.55 -25.53 17.30
N SER A 362 6.21 -25.21 18.56
CA SER A 362 5.68 -23.90 18.96
C SER A 362 6.79 -22.86 19.03
N PHE A 363 6.47 -21.63 18.67
CA PHE A 363 7.42 -20.52 18.69
C PHE A 363 6.77 -19.14 18.73
N ASP A 364 7.50 -18.17 19.27
CA ASP A 364 7.30 -16.75 19.01
C ASP A 364 8.25 -16.24 17.92
N GLN A 365 7.81 -15.20 17.21
CA GLN A 365 8.58 -14.60 16.13
C GLN A 365 8.30 -13.10 16.03
N LEU A 366 9.36 -12.30 16.12
CA LEU A 366 9.35 -10.88 15.76
C LEU A 366 9.90 -10.71 14.35
N GLN A 367 9.25 -9.90 13.52
CA GLN A 367 9.77 -9.50 12.22
C GLN A 367 9.67 -7.99 12.05
N ILE A 368 10.77 -7.38 11.61
CA ILE A 368 10.84 -5.99 11.18
C ILE A 368 11.19 -5.98 9.70
N ASN A 369 10.45 -5.21 8.90
CA ASN A 369 10.69 -5.14 7.47
C ASN A 369 10.52 -3.72 6.94
N THR A 370 11.20 -3.43 5.84
CA THR A 370 11.00 -2.19 5.10
C THR A 370 10.97 -2.45 3.60
N ASN A 371 10.20 -1.63 2.91
CA ASN A 371 10.06 -1.65 1.46
C ASN A 371 10.17 -0.23 0.92
N LEU A 372 11.24 0.05 0.16
CA LEU A 372 11.45 1.32 -0.54
C LEU A 372 11.24 1.10 -2.03
N VAL A 373 10.45 1.94 -2.67
CA VAL A 373 10.28 1.99 -4.12
C VAL A 373 10.60 3.40 -4.59
N LYS A 374 11.46 3.52 -5.60
CA LYS A 374 11.78 4.80 -6.24
C LYS A 374 11.62 4.64 -7.75
N ALA A 375 10.78 5.47 -8.33
CA ALA A 375 10.69 5.65 -9.78
C ALA A 375 11.61 6.80 -10.19
N PHE A 376 12.44 6.57 -11.21
CA PHE A 376 13.35 7.55 -11.76
C PHE A 376 12.74 8.19 -13.01
N LYS A 377 13.10 9.45 -13.28
CA LYS A 377 12.57 10.22 -14.43
C LYS A 377 12.81 9.55 -15.79
N PHE A 378 13.87 8.75 -15.92
CA PHE A 378 14.20 8.02 -17.14
C PHE A 378 13.45 6.68 -17.30
N GLY A 379 12.47 6.38 -16.42
CA GLY A 379 11.57 5.23 -16.57
C GLY A 379 11.98 3.96 -15.83
N LEU A 380 13.20 3.90 -15.27
CA LEU A 380 13.62 2.85 -14.35
C LEU A 380 12.87 2.98 -13.02
N VAL A 381 12.55 1.84 -12.41
CA VAL A 381 12.03 1.76 -11.05
C VAL A 381 12.85 0.74 -10.28
N SER A 382 13.23 1.11 -9.06
CA SER A 382 13.92 0.23 -8.12
C SER A 382 13.05 -0.03 -6.90
N ARG A 383 13.02 -1.27 -6.44
CA ARG A 383 12.46 -1.67 -5.15
C ARG A 383 13.55 -2.31 -4.30
N VAL A 384 13.75 -1.80 -3.09
CA VAL A 384 14.61 -2.37 -2.07
C VAL A 384 13.73 -2.91 -0.95
N TYR A 385 13.90 -4.19 -0.61
CA TYR A 385 13.24 -4.81 0.53
C TYR A 385 14.29 -5.36 1.49
N LEU A 386 14.14 -5.02 2.77
CA LEU A 386 14.99 -5.50 3.84
C LEU A 386 14.11 -6.08 4.94
N SER A 387 14.50 -7.21 5.52
CA SER A 387 13.81 -7.77 6.68
C SER A 387 14.76 -8.43 7.66
N TYR A 388 14.46 -8.26 8.94
CA TYR A 388 15.02 -9.03 10.05
C TYR A 388 13.89 -9.83 10.70
N LEU A 389 14.13 -11.11 10.95
CA LEU A 389 13.22 -12.00 11.64
C LEU A 389 13.98 -12.71 12.77
N ASP A 390 13.43 -12.67 13.97
CA ASP A 390 13.94 -13.35 15.16
C ASP A 390 12.88 -14.33 15.65
N ARG A 391 13.21 -15.62 15.72
CA ARG A 391 12.28 -16.68 16.12
C ARG A 391 12.86 -17.48 17.27
N HIS A 392 12.03 -17.68 18.30
CA HIS A 392 12.35 -18.46 19.48
C HIS A 392 11.36 -19.61 19.61
N TYR A 393 11.87 -20.84 19.57
CA TYR A 393 11.05 -22.02 19.84
C TYR A 393 10.88 -22.22 21.34
N ASP A 394 9.71 -22.72 21.75
CA ASP A 394 9.35 -22.79 23.17
C ASP A 394 10.13 -23.88 23.92
N LYS A 395 10.42 -24.99 23.23
CA LYS A 395 11.05 -26.18 23.82
C LYS A 395 12.16 -26.75 22.97
N ALA A 396 13.05 -27.50 23.64
CA ALA A 396 14.06 -28.32 22.99
C ALA A 396 13.43 -29.50 22.25
N ARG A 397 14.03 -29.90 21.12
CA ARG A 397 13.56 -31.06 20.34
C ARG A 397 13.78 -32.39 21.06
N SER A 398 14.77 -32.45 21.96
CA SER A 398 15.03 -33.62 22.79
C SER A 398 15.25 -33.21 24.25
N GLN A 399 14.60 -33.92 25.16
CA GLN A 399 14.80 -33.79 26.61
C GLN A 399 15.91 -34.72 27.14
N SER A 400 16.44 -35.61 26.30
CA SER A 400 17.46 -36.57 26.73
C SER A 400 18.80 -35.87 26.96
N LYS A 401 19.43 -36.20 28.09
CA LYS A 401 20.76 -35.69 28.48
C LYS A 401 21.91 -36.50 27.86
N SER A 402 21.60 -37.47 27.00
CA SER A 402 22.59 -38.31 26.34
C SER A 402 23.63 -37.47 25.59
N VAL A 403 24.91 -37.83 25.77
CA VAL A 403 26.04 -37.21 25.06
C VAL A 403 25.95 -37.47 23.55
N PHE A 404 25.26 -38.54 23.13
CA PHE A 404 25.03 -38.85 21.72
C PHE A 404 23.98 -37.95 21.06
N ILE A 405 23.29 -37.08 21.81
CA ILE A 405 22.37 -36.09 21.25
C ILE A 405 23.08 -34.74 21.18
N PRO A 406 23.20 -34.16 19.97
CA PRO A 406 23.83 -32.87 19.81
C PRO A 406 23.28 -31.79 20.74
N SER A 407 24.16 -30.91 21.23
CA SER A 407 23.81 -29.93 22.25
C SER A 407 22.67 -28.99 21.82
N PHE A 408 22.57 -28.69 20.52
CA PHE A 408 21.53 -27.83 19.96
C PHE A 408 20.14 -28.47 19.86
N TYR A 409 20.01 -29.80 19.95
CA TYR A 409 18.69 -30.44 20.10
C TYR A 409 18.19 -30.46 21.54
N ARG A 410 19.08 -30.25 22.52
CA ARG A 410 18.79 -30.21 23.96
C ARG A 410 18.45 -28.81 24.47
N LYS A 411 18.49 -27.80 23.59
CA LYS A 411 18.15 -26.42 23.89
C LYS A 411 17.04 -25.96 22.94
N PRO A 412 16.15 -25.05 23.38
CA PRO A 412 15.19 -24.44 22.47
C PRO A 412 15.90 -23.73 21.31
N GLN A 413 15.39 -23.94 20.10
CA GLN A 413 16.01 -23.38 18.90
C GLN A 413 15.78 -21.88 18.82
N LYS A 414 16.78 -21.13 18.36
CA LYS A 414 16.73 -19.69 18.11
C LYS A 414 17.24 -19.42 16.72
N ASP A 415 16.43 -18.74 15.91
CA ASP A 415 16.71 -18.45 14.51
C ASP A 415 16.67 -16.95 14.26
N LYS A 416 17.71 -16.43 13.60
CA LYS A 416 17.79 -15.07 13.08
C LYS A 416 17.93 -15.11 11.58
N GLU A 417 16.97 -14.53 10.90
CA GLU A 417 16.91 -14.50 9.44
C GLU A 417 17.02 -13.06 8.94
N TYR A 418 17.91 -12.85 7.98
CA TYR A 418 18.15 -11.58 7.31
C TYR A 418 17.84 -11.75 5.82
N THR A 419 17.00 -10.88 5.28
CA THR A 419 16.69 -10.85 3.84
C THR A 419 16.96 -9.46 3.30
N ALA A 420 17.63 -9.40 2.15
CA ALA A 420 17.83 -8.20 1.38
C ALA A 420 17.54 -8.50 -0.08
N SER A 421 16.66 -7.72 -0.71
CA SER A 421 16.39 -7.85 -2.14
C SER A 421 16.35 -6.50 -2.85
N LEU A 422 16.84 -6.51 -4.08
CA LEU A 422 16.79 -5.41 -5.03
C LEU A 422 16.06 -5.89 -6.28
N THR A 423 14.91 -5.29 -6.58
CA THR A 423 14.17 -5.53 -7.80
C THR A 423 14.24 -4.30 -8.69
N LEU A 424 14.58 -4.50 -9.97
CA LEU A 424 14.67 -3.47 -10.99
C LEU A 424 13.71 -3.79 -12.14
N TRP A 425 13.01 -2.77 -12.62
CA TRP A 425 12.20 -2.86 -13.85
C TRP A 425 12.11 -1.51 -14.53
N HIS A 426 11.63 -1.48 -15.77
CA HIS A 426 11.48 -0.26 -16.54
C HIS A 426 10.04 -0.11 -16.99
N ASN A 427 9.42 1.06 -16.77
CA ASN A 427 8.01 1.29 -17.06
C ASN A 427 7.66 1.14 -18.55
N ASN A 428 8.61 1.47 -19.44
CA ASN A 428 8.43 1.32 -20.88
C ASN A 428 8.70 -0.11 -21.38
N LEU A 429 9.28 -0.98 -20.56
CA LEU A 429 9.43 -2.40 -20.90
C LEU A 429 8.18 -3.12 -20.44
N ASN A 430 7.18 -3.14 -21.31
CA ASN A 430 5.99 -3.96 -21.11
C ASN A 430 5.58 -4.61 -22.44
N PHE A 431 5.09 -5.84 -22.38
CA PHE A 431 4.54 -6.54 -23.54
C PHE A 431 3.13 -7.01 -23.22
N LYS A 432 2.13 -6.45 -23.90
CA LYS A 432 0.70 -6.75 -23.66
C LYS A 432 0.31 -6.61 -22.17
N GLY A 433 0.86 -5.61 -21.47
CA GLY A 433 0.64 -5.35 -20.05
C GLY A 433 1.43 -6.25 -19.08
N ILE A 434 2.33 -7.10 -19.58
CA ILE A 434 3.25 -7.88 -18.75
C ILE A 434 4.54 -7.07 -18.54
N THR A 435 4.92 -6.86 -17.29
CA THR A 435 6.17 -6.16 -16.94
C THR A 435 7.21 -7.17 -16.44
N PRO A 436 8.37 -7.29 -17.11
CA PRO A 436 9.49 -8.05 -16.62
C PRO A 436 10.20 -7.28 -15.49
N LYS A 437 10.55 -8.00 -14.42
CA LYS A 437 11.27 -7.47 -13.26
C LYS A 437 12.45 -8.37 -12.94
N LEU A 438 13.64 -7.80 -12.84
CA LEU A 438 14.83 -8.52 -12.43
C LEU A 438 15.04 -8.35 -10.94
N THR A 439 15.14 -9.45 -10.19
CA THR A 439 15.35 -9.41 -8.75
C THR A 439 16.64 -10.10 -8.37
N PHE A 440 17.47 -9.43 -7.59
CA PHE A 440 18.53 -10.05 -6.78
C PHE A 440 18.04 -10.18 -5.34
N GLU A 441 18.19 -11.35 -4.74
CA GLU A 441 17.83 -11.61 -3.35
C GLU A 441 18.96 -12.34 -2.63
N TYR A 442 19.25 -11.84 -1.43
CA TYR A 442 20.14 -12.47 -0.46
C TYR A 442 19.36 -12.78 0.81
N LYS A 443 19.50 -14.02 1.28
CA LYS A 443 18.90 -14.51 2.51
C LYS A 443 19.96 -15.20 3.36
N LYS A 444 20.00 -14.92 4.66
CA LYS A 444 20.91 -15.57 5.61
C LYS A 444 20.13 -16.02 6.83
N LEU A 445 20.21 -17.31 7.15
CA LEU A 445 19.68 -17.89 8.38
C LEU A 445 20.83 -18.22 9.31
N HIS A 446 20.79 -17.67 10.51
CA HIS A 446 21.65 -18.03 11.62
C HIS A 446 20.81 -18.70 12.71
N SER A 447 21.22 -19.88 13.15
CA SER A 447 20.55 -20.69 14.14
C SER A 447 21.54 -21.27 15.13
N ASN A 448 21.09 -21.43 16.38
CA ASN A 448 21.82 -22.28 17.33
C ASN A 448 21.76 -23.76 16.95
N ASN A 449 20.81 -24.18 16.10
CA ASN A 449 20.86 -25.46 15.40
C ASN A 449 21.79 -25.33 14.17
N LEU A 450 23.02 -25.79 14.34
CA LEU A 450 24.08 -25.60 13.36
C LEU A 450 23.79 -26.22 11.98
N PHE A 451 22.91 -27.22 11.89
CA PHE A 451 22.48 -27.80 10.60
C PHE A 451 21.54 -26.91 9.80
N LYS A 452 20.93 -25.90 10.42
CA LYS A 452 20.04 -24.95 9.74
C LYS A 452 20.77 -23.73 9.19
N ASN A 453 22.02 -23.51 9.58
CA ASN A 453 22.79 -22.36 9.13
C ASN A 453 23.01 -22.42 7.61
N HIS A 454 22.47 -21.43 6.90
CA HIS A 454 22.65 -21.35 5.45
C HIS A 454 22.59 -19.89 4.97
N SER A 455 23.14 -19.69 3.78
CA SER A 455 22.98 -18.45 3.02
C SER A 455 22.55 -18.77 1.61
N LYS A 456 21.66 -17.96 1.06
CA LYS A 456 21.10 -18.12 -0.26
C LYS A 456 21.25 -16.81 -1.02
N LYS A 457 21.71 -16.93 -2.27
CA LYS A 457 21.82 -15.84 -3.24
C LYS A 457 21.10 -16.28 -4.49
N GLN A 458 20.13 -15.51 -4.95
CA GLN A 458 19.38 -15.82 -6.15
C GLN A 458 19.17 -14.57 -7.01
N VAL A 459 19.19 -14.79 -8.32
CA VAL A 459 18.79 -13.82 -9.33
C VAL A 459 17.66 -14.45 -10.12
N TYR A 460 16.52 -13.79 -10.20
CA TYR A 460 15.37 -14.30 -10.93
C TYR A 460 14.64 -13.21 -11.71
N LEU A 461 14.04 -13.63 -12.82
CA LEU A 461 13.14 -12.82 -13.63
C LEU A 461 11.70 -13.12 -13.23
N THR A 462 10.95 -12.08 -12.91
CA THR A 462 9.52 -12.14 -12.64
C THR A 462 8.76 -11.47 -13.78
N LEU A 463 7.76 -12.16 -14.33
CA LEU A 463 6.76 -11.60 -15.23
C LEU A 463 5.49 -11.35 -14.41
N SER A 464 5.05 -10.09 -14.33
CA SER A 464 3.83 -9.74 -13.59
C SER A 464 2.86 -8.96 -14.45
N LYS A 465 1.56 -9.21 -14.27
CA LYS A 465 0.47 -8.45 -14.90
C LYS A 465 -0.64 -8.18 -13.90
N TYR A 466 -1.11 -6.94 -13.91
CA TYR A 466 -2.22 -6.43 -13.12
C TYR A 466 -3.30 -5.98 -14.13
N PHE A 467 -4.57 -6.36 -13.93
CA PHE A 467 -5.69 -6.08 -14.85
C PHE A 467 -6.73 -5.11 -14.27
#